data_AF-A0A2N9L429-F1
#
_entry.id   AF-A0A2N9L429-F1
#
_cell.length_a   1.000
_cell.length_b   1.000
_cell.length_c   1.000
_cell.angle_alpha   90.00
_cell.angle_beta   90.00
_cell.angle_gamma   90.00
#
_symmetry.space_group_name_H-M   'P 1'
#
loop_
_entity.id
_entity.type
_entity.pdbx_description
1 polymer ?
#
loop_
_entity_poly.entity_id
_entity_poly.type
_entity_poly.pdbx_seq_one_letter_code
_entity_poly.pdbx_strand_id
1 'polypeptide(L)'
;MIQATPDSDYISIASLLVAIVSFIASLVSAAIANGARKDAERIAESAHDEWAQQKWFDLYFSANSAYDAMEKLQADSIVQKSGIINIHGGNYPDRANEVIRQFREIQAMAMVFPKCAPIGTLCAATSGFVDDPGEMLSKQRLKNLMDAMNEIREKALVNTSVLNRVIK
;
A
#
# COMPACT_ATOMS: atom_id res chain seq x y z
N MET A 1 -0.28 -30.36 -74.31
CA MET A 1 -0.05 -29.72 -73.00
C MET A 1 0.34 -30.81 -72.03
N ILE A 2 1.63 -30.95 -71.73
CA ILE A 2 2.13 -31.92 -70.75
C ILE A 2 2.31 -31.15 -69.46
N GLN A 3 1.39 -31.32 -68.51
CA GLN A 3 1.54 -30.78 -67.17
C GLN A 3 2.42 -31.76 -66.40
N ALA A 4 3.70 -31.41 -66.25
CA ALA A 4 4.62 -32.18 -65.42
C ALA A 4 4.12 -32.11 -63.97
N THR A 5 3.60 -33.22 -63.46
CA THR A 5 3.33 -33.39 -62.04
C THR A 5 4.68 -33.42 -61.32
N PRO A 6 4.95 -32.53 -60.36
CA PRO A 6 6.19 -32.58 -59.60
C PRO A 6 6.33 -33.93 -58.90
N ASP A 7 7.53 -34.51 -58.95
CA ASP A 7 7.85 -35.80 -58.32
C ASP A 7 7.44 -35.79 -56.85
N SER A 8 6.71 -36.82 -56.42
CA SER A 8 6.11 -36.91 -55.07
C SER A 8 7.17 -36.80 -53.95
N ASP A 9 8.39 -37.21 -54.24
CA ASP A 9 9.53 -37.17 -53.32
C ASP A 9 9.97 -35.73 -53.02
N TYR A 10 9.90 -34.82 -54.00
CA TYR A 10 10.22 -33.41 -53.79
C TYR A 10 9.21 -32.71 -52.89
N ILE A 11 7.92 -33.04 -53.04
CA ILE A 11 6.84 -32.53 -52.19
C ILE A 11 7.04 -33.05 -50.75
N SER A 12 7.41 -34.33 -50.61
CA SER A 12 7.67 -34.96 -49.31
C SER A 12 8.87 -34.31 -48.59
N ILE A 13 9.99 -34.12 -49.29
CA ILE A 13 11.19 -33.47 -48.72
C ILE A 13 10.91 -32.00 -48.37
N ALA A 14 10.21 -31.26 -49.23
CA ALA A 14 9.84 -29.88 -48.96
C ALA A 14 8.91 -29.77 -47.74
N SER A 15 7.94 -30.67 -47.60
CA SER A 15 7.03 -30.70 -46.46
C SER A 15 7.74 -31.01 -45.13
N LEU A 16 8.73 -31.91 -45.16
CA LEU A 16 9.55 -32.23 -44.00
C LEU A 16 10.40 -31.04 -43.55
N LEU A 17 11.02 -30.33 -44.51
CA LEU A 17 11.80 -29.12 -44.21
C LEU A 17 10.93 -28.01 -43.61
N VAL A 18 9.73 -27.79 -44.15
CA VAL A 18 8.77 -26.83 -43.59
C VAL A 18 8.39 -27.23 -42.16
N ALA A 19 8.10 -28.51 -41.90
CA ALA A 19 7.74 -28.98 -40.57
C ALA A 19 8.87 -28.77 -39.54
N ILE A 20 10.13 -29.03 -39.92
CA ILE A 20 11.29 -28.79 -39.06
C ILE A 20 11.44 -27.29 -38.74
N VAL A 21 11.32 -26.43 -39.74
CA VAL A 21 11.41 -24.97 -39.55
C VAL A 21 10.27 -24.46 -38.68
N SER A 22 9.04 -24.94 -38.89
CA SER A 22 7.88 -24.59 -38.05
C SER A 22 8.05 -25.05 -36.60
N PHE A 23 8.65 -26.23 -36.38
CA PHE A 23 8.93 -26.74 -35.03
C PHE A 23 9.99 -25.89 -34.30
N ILE A 24 11.06 -25.49 -34.98
CA ILE A 24 12.09 -24.60 -34.42
C ILE A 24 11.50 -23.22 -34.11
N ALA A 25 10.71 -22.65 -35.02
CA ALA A 25 10.02 -21.39 -34.79
C ALA A 25 9.09 -21.46 -33.57
N SER A 26 8.34 -22.56 -33.41
CA SER A 26 7.48 -22.80 -32.24
C SER A 26 8.25 -22.86 -30.92
N LEU A 27 9.41 -23.55 -30.89
CA LEU A 27 10.30 -23.61 -29.72
C LEU A 27 10.85 -22.24 -29.34
N VAL A 28 11.29 -21.45 -30.32
CA VAL A 28 11.79 -20.09 -30.11
C VAL A 28 10.67 -19.18 -29.59
N SER A 29 9.47 -19.24 -30.18
CA SER A 29 8.31 -18.50 -29.71
C SER A 29 7.91 -18.89 -28.28
N ALA A 30 7.95 -20.18 -27.94
CA ALA A 30 7.66 -20.65 -26.58
C ALA A 30 8.72 -20.19 -25.56
N ALA A 31 10.00 -20.17 -25.94
CA ALA A 31 11.09 -19.67 -25.10
C ALA A 31 10.97 -18.15 -24.86
N ILE A 32 10.67 -17.37 -25.90
CA ILE A 32 10.45 -15.93 -25.80
C ILE A 32 9.21 -15.65 -24.95
N ALA A 33 8.11 -16.37 -25.16
CA ALA A 33 6.88 -16.23 -24.37
C ALA A 33 7.12 -16.57 -22.88
N ASN A 34 7.90 -17.62 -22.59
CA ASN A 34 8.29 -17.96 -21.22
C ASN A 34 9.22 -16.90 -20.60
N GLY A 35 10.14 -16.32 -21.38
CA GLY A 35 10.97 -15.21 -20.94
C GLY A 35 10.14 -13.97 -20.60
N ALA A 36 9.28 -13.54 -21.53
CA ALA A 36 8.37 -12.41 -21.35
C ALA A 36 7.42 -12.62 -20.16
N ARG A 37 6.95 -13.85 -19.94
CA ARG A 37 6.13 -14.20 -18.77
C ARG A 37 6.91 -14.05 -17.46
N LYS A 38 8.14 -14.56 -17.38
CA LYS A 38 8.99 -14.41 -16.19
C LYS A 38 9.33 -12.95 -15.90
N ASP A 39 9.60 -12.17 -16.94
CA ASP A 39 9.83 -10.74 -16.79
C ASP A 39 8.56 -10.02 -16.31
N ALA A 40 7.39 -10.38 -16.85
CA ALA A 40 6.11 -9.85 -16.40
C ALA A 40 5.80 -10.23 -14.94
N GLU A 41 6.05 -11.47 -14.54
CA GLU A 41 5.91 -11.95 -13.15
C GLU A 41 6.83 -11.14 -12.22
N ARG A 42 8.11 -10.96 -12.59
CA ARG A 42 9.06 -10.15 -11.81
C ARG A 42 8.66 -8.68 -11.70
N ILE A 43 8.18 -8.08 -12.78
CA ILE A 43 7.70 -6.68 -12.78
C ILE A 43 6.45 -6.56 -11.90
N ALA A 44 5.52 -7.51 -11.98
CA ALA A 44 4.32 -7.53 -11.16
C ALA A 44 4.65 -7.70 -9.67
N GLU A 45 5.58 -8.58 -9.31
CA GLU A 45 6.09 -8.73 -7.94
C GLU A 45 6.75 -7.44 -7.44
N SER A 46 7.62 -6.81 -8.25
CA SER A 46 8.26 -5.53 -7.88
C SER A 46 7.22 -4.43 -7.66
N ALA A 47 6.27 -4.29 -8.59
CA ALA A 47 5.21 -3.30 -8.49
C ALA A 47 4.31 -3.55 -7.27
N HIS A 48 4.07 -4.82 -6.91
CA HIS A 48 3.33 -5.17 -5.71
C HIS A 48 4.08 -4.80 -4.42
N ASP A 49 5.37 -5.14 -4.33
CA ASP A 49 6.22 -4.82 -3.18
C ASP A 49 6.35 -3.31 -2.98
N GLU A 50 6.59 -2.56 -4.05
CA GLU A 50 6.66 -1.09 -4.05
C GLU A 50 5.32 -0.47 -3.64
N TRP A 51 4.21 -0.95 -4.21
CA TRP A 51 2.87 -0.51 -3.83
C TRP A 51 2.59 -0.77 -2.35
N ALA A 52 2.90 -1.97 -1.85
CA ALA A 52 2.68 -2.33 -0.46
C ALA A 52 3.49 -1.43 0.49
N GLN A 53 4.75 -1.17 0.15
CA GLN A 53 5.62 -0.27 0.92
C GLN A 53 5.09 1.17 0.89
N GLN A 54 4.68 1.67 -0.27
CA GLN A 54 4.08 3.00 -0.39
C GLN A 54 2.83 3.12 0.49
N LYS A 55 1.99 2.08 0.55
CA LYS A 55 0.80 2.10 1.40
C LYS A 55 1.15 2.22 2.88
N TRP A 56 2.14 1.46 3.36
CA TRP A 56 2.62 1.60 4.74
C TRP A 56 3.13 3.01 5.05
N PHE A 57 3.84 3.64 4.12
CA PHE A 57 4.26 5.04 4.24
C PHE A 57 3.08 6.01 4.27
N ASP A 58 2.13 5.87 3.35
CA ASP A 58 0.93 6.71 3.28
C ASP A 58 0.16 6.66 4.62
N LEU A 59 0.02 5.45 5.19
CA LEU A 59 -0.66 5.24 6.47
C LEU A 59 0.12 5.84 7.64
N TYR A 60 1.44 5.69 7.67
CA TYR A 60 2.30 6.33 8.67
C TYR A 60 2.17 7.86 8.66
N PHE A 61 2.26 8.48 7.48
CA PHE A 61 2.13 9.93 7.34
C PHE A 61 0.75 10.43 7.77
N SER A 62 -0.31 9.70 7.42
CA SER A 62 -1.67 10.03 7.88
C SER A 62 -1.79 9.95 9.41
N ALA A 63 -1.26 8.88 10.03
CA ALA A 63 -1.22 8.74 11.47
C ALA A 63 -0.42 9.84 12.17
N ASN A 64 0.73 10.25 11.60
CA ASN A 64 1.53 11.36 12.12
C ASN A 64 0.78 12.69 12.04
N SER A 65 0.10 12.97 10.92
CA SER A 65 -0.74 14.17 10.80
C SER A 65 -1.83 14.21 11.85
N ALA A 66 -2.48 13.08 12.14
CA ALA A 66 -3.51 13.00 13.17
C ALA A 66 -2.93 13.16 14.59
N TYR A 67 -1.73 12.62 14.83
CA TYR A 67 -0.99 12.85 16.08
C TYR A 67 -0.71 14.34 16.27
N ASP A 68 -0.15 15.02 15.27
CA ASP A 68 0.16 16.46 15.34
C ASP A 68 -1.11 17.29 15.56
N ALA A 69 -2.20 16.95 14.86
CA ALA A 69 -3.48 17.62 15.04
C ALA A 69 -4.05 17.45 16.46
N MET A 70 -3.92 16.25 17.02
CA MET A 70 -4.34 15.94 18.38
C MET A 70 -3.46 16.63 19.43
N GLU A 71 -2.14 16.62 19.25
CA GLU A 71 -1.19 17.30 20.13
C GLU A 71 -1.47 18.81 20.14
N LYS A 72 -1.71 19.41 18.97
CA LYS A 72 -2.09 20.81 18.85
C LYS A 72 -3.43 21.11 19.51
N LEU A 73 -4.44 20.27 19.32
CA LEU A 73 -5.72 20.40 20.01
C LEU A 73 -5.53 20.38 21.54
N GLN A 74 -4.69 19.47 22.06
CA GLN A 74 -4.39 19.40 23.49
C GLN A 74 -3.63 20.64 23.98
N ALA A 75 -2.68 21.15 23.21
CA ALA A 75 -1.90 22.34 23.55
C ALA A 75 -2.74 23.62 23.56
N ASP A 76 -3.67 23.76 22.60
CA ASP A 76 -4.52 24.95 22.44
C ASP A 76 -5.74 24.94 23.38
N SER A 77 -6.06 23.80 24.00
CA SER A 77 -7.22 23.63 24.88
C SER A 77 -6.92 23.96 26.33
N ILE A 78 -7.72 24.85 26.91
CA ILE A 78 -7.71 25.17 28.33
C ILE A 78 -9.00 24.64 28.96
N VAL A 79 -8.88 23.58 29.76
CA VAL A 79 -10.00 23.00 30.50
C VAL A 79 -10.24 23.82 31.77
N GLN A 80 -11.39 24.51 31.84
CA GLN A 80 -11.78 25.22 33.04
C GLN A 80 -12.31 24.26 34.12
N LYS A 81 -12.28 24.68 35.39
CA LYS A 81 -12.86 23.92 36.52
C LYS A 81 -14.36 23.62 36.34
N SER A 82 -15.07 24.39 35.51
CA SER A 82 -16.47 24.20 35.14
C SER A 82 -16.70 23.10 34.10
N GLY A 83 -15.64 22.51 33.53
CA GLY A 83 -15.71 21.57 32.41
C GLY A 83 -15.81 22.24 31.04
N ILE A 84 -15.91 23.57 30.99
CA ILE A 84 -15.89 24.33 29.73
C ILE A 84 -14.47 24.32 29.15
N ILE A 85 -14.34 24.02 27.86
CA ILE A 85 -13.07 24.10 27.15
C ILE A 85 -13.02 25.37 26.31
N ASN A 86 -12.03 26.20 26.62
CA ASN A 86 -11.66 27.30 25.75
C ASN A 86 -10.51 26.85 24.84
N ILE A 87 -10.67 27.05 23.54
CA ILE A 87 -9.56 26.95 22.59
C ILE A 87 -9.07 28.34 22.25
N HIS A 88 -7.76 28.55 22.29
CA HIS A 88 -7.17 29.79 21.81
C HIS A 88 -7.42 29.97 20.30
N GLY A 89 -8.17 31.01 19.92
CA GLY A 89 -8.41 31.33 18.51
C GLY A 89 -9.38 30.40 17.76
N GLY A 90 -10.31 29.73 18.45
CA GLY A 90 -11.30 28.90 17.77
C GLY A 90 -12.35 28.25 18.66
N ASN A 91 -13.08 27.32 18.06
CA ASN A 91 -14.18 26.57 18.68
C ASN A 91 -13.76 25.11 18.91
N TYR A 92 -14.00 24.57 20.11
CA TYR A 92 -13.61 23.21 20.47
C TYR A 92 -14.22 22.11 19.59
N PRO A 93 -15.55 22.07 19.39
CA PRO A 93 -16.19 21.08 18.54
C PRO A 93 -15.62 21.03 17.14
N ASP A 94 -15.33 22.17 16.50
CA ASP A 94 -14.80 22.20 15.14
C ASP A 94 -13.39 21.59 15.07
N ARG A 95 -12.53 21.92 16.03
CA ARG A 95 -11.17 21.36 16.11
C ARG A 95 -11.17 19.87 16.48
N ALA A 96 -12.03 19.46 17.41
CA ALA A 96 -12.19 18.05 17.79
C ALA A 96 -12.74 17.22 16.61
N ASN A 97 -13.72 17.76 15.88
CA ASN A 97 -14.27 17.12 14.68
C ASN A 97 -13.24 16.93 13.58
N GLU A 98 -12.30 17.87 13.44
CA GLU A 98 -11.20 17.74 12.49
C GLU A 98 -10.26 16.58 12.85
N VAL A 99 -9.91 16.40 14.13
CA VAL A 99 -9.14 15.23 14.59
C VAL A 99 -9.92 13.93 14.36
N ILE A 100 -11.22 13.93 14.69
CA ILE A 100 -12.11 12.78 14.46
C ILE A 100 -12.19 12.42 12.97
N ARG A 101 -12.24 13.42 12.08
CA ARG A 101 -12.23 13.23 10.63
C ARG A 101 -10.95 12.51 10.21
N GLN A 102 -9.80 12.95 10.68
CA GLN A 102 -8.51 12.32 10.38
C GLN A 102 -8.44 10.87 10.90
N PHE A 103 -8.98 10.59 12.10
CA PHE A 103 -9.09 9.22 12.61
C PHE A 103 -9.95 8.32 11.72
N ARG A 104 -11.05 8.83 11.17
CA ARG A 104 -11.89 8.07 10.22
C ARG A 104 -11.15 7.80 8.91
N GLU A 105 -10.36 8.76 8.43
CA GLU A 105 -9.53 8.58 7.23
C GLU A 105 -8.46 7.52 7.44
N ILE A 106 -7.78 7.53 8.59
CA ILE A 106 -6.83 6.49 8.97
C ILE A 106 -7.50 5.13 9.00
N GLN A 107 -8.69 5.01 9.60
CA GLN A 107 -9.43 3.75 9.61
C GLN A 107 -9.78 3.28 8.20
N ALA A 108 -10.24 4.17 7.32
CA ALA A 108 -10.54 3.84 5.94
C ALA A 108 -9.29 3.37 5.17
N MET A 109 -8.13 4.02 5.38
CA MET A 109 -6.86 3.59 4.81
C MET A 109 -6.40 2.24 5.38
N ALA A 110 -6.61 2.01 6.68
CA ALA A 110 -6.24 0.76 7.34
C ALA A 110 -7.04 -0.46 6.82
N MET A 111 -8.27 -0.25 6.34
CA MET A 111 -9.13 -1.33 5.84
C MET A 111 -8.62 -2.03 4.58
N VAL A 112 -7.69 -1.43 3.83
CA VAL A 112 -7.10 -2.08 2.64
C VAL A 112 -5.88 -2.94 2.97
N PHE A 113 -5.44 -2.94 4.23
CA PHE A 113 -4.32 -3.75 4.68
C PHE A 113 -4.77 -5.15 5.09
N PRO A 114 -3.90 -6.16 4.97
CA PRO A 114 -4.15 -7.45 5.58
C PRO A 114 -4.26 -7.30 7.10
N LYS A 115 -5.14 -8.12 7.71
CA LYS A 115 -5.31 -8.14 9.17
C LYS A 115 -3.99 -8.50 9.84
N CYS A 116 -3.43 -7.55 10.58
CA CYS A 116 -2.22 -7.75 11.36
C CYS A 116 -2.27 -6.89 12.64
N ALA A 117 -1.41 -7.23 13.62
CA ALA A 117 -1.42 -6.57 14.92
C ALA A 117 -1.24 -5.04 14.82
N PRO A 118 -0.28 -4.48 14.05
CA PRO A 118 -0.10 -3.03 13.96
C PRO A 118 -1.34 -2.27 13.46
N ILE A 119 -2.04 -2.85 12.48
CA ILE A 119 -3.30 -2.29 11.98
C ILE A 119 -4.40 -2.35 13.05
N GLY A 120 -4.46 -3.45 13.80
CA GLY A 120 -5.36 -3.57 14.95
C GLY A 120 -5.10 -2.51 16.01
N THR A 121 -3.84 -2.31 16.39
CA THR A 121 -3.41 -1.29 17.36
C THR A 121 -3.79 0.12 16.88
N LEU A 122 -3.53 0.45 15.60
CA LEU A 122 -3.87 1.74 15.02
C LEU A 122 -5.39 1.98 14.97
N CYS A 123 -6.16 0.98 14.55
CA CYS A 123 -7.62 1.07 14.55
C CYS A 123 -8.15 1.26 15.96
N ALA A 124 -7.61 0.55 16.96
CA ALA A 124 -7.99 0.74 18.35
C ALA A 124 -7.67 2.15 18.86
N ALA A 125 -6.46 2.67 18.58
CA ALA A 125 -6.02 4.00 19.01
C ALA A 125 -6.84 5.15 18.39
N THR A 126 -7.35 4.94 17.17
CA THR A 126 -8.19 5.91 16.46
C THR A 126 -9.69 5.70 16.69
N SER A 127 -10.08 4.62 17.38
CA SER A 127 -11.49 4.28 17.66
C SER A 127 -12.04 4.93 18.92
N GLY A 128 -13.33 4.72 19.19
CA GLY A 128 -13.99 5.25 20.38
C GLY A 128 -14.03 6.77 20.35
N PHE A 129 -14.64 7.35 19.30
CA PHE A 129 -14.92 8.78 19.22
C PHE A 129 -15.68 9.19 20.48
N VAL A 130 -15.04 9.99 21.34
CA VAL A 130 -15.57 10.30 22.67
C VAL A 130 -16.20 11.69 22.68
N ASP A 131 -17.44 11.77 23.16
CA ASP A 131 -18.13 13.04 23.36
C ASP A 131 -17.58 13.79 24.59
N ASP A 132 -17.07 13.05 25.59
CA ASP A 132 -16.35 13.61 26.73
C ASP A 132 -15.00 14.23 26.32
N PRO A 133 -14.82 15.53 26.54
CA PRO A 133 -13.58 16.18 26.19
C PRO A 133 -12.37 15.82 27.07
N GLY A 134 -12.59 15.38 28.31
CA GLY A 134 -11.50 14.97 29.20
C GLY A 134 -10.79 13.71 28.67
N GLU A 135 -11.55 12.76 28.16
CA GLU A 135 -11.03 11.57 27.49
C GLU A 135 -10.38 11.89 26.13
N MET A 136 -11.00 12.77 25.33
CA MET A 136 -10.44 13.20 24.04
C MET A 136 -9.10 13.93 24.21
N LEU A 137 -8.99 14.80 25.21
CA LEU A 137 -7.77 15.55 25.52
C LEU A 137 -6.79 14.78 26.41
N SER A 138 -7.03 13.49 26.67
CA SER A 138 -6.17 12.71 27.55
C SER A 138 -4.79 12.46 26.94
N LYS A 139 -3.75 12.60 27.77
CA LYS A 139 -2.38 12.24 27.39
C LYS A 139 -2.25 10.75 27.04
N GLN A 140 -3.06 9.91 27.67
CA GLN A 140 -3.06 8.47 27.39
C GLN A 140 -3.48 8.18 25.95
N ARG A 141 -4.48 8.89 25.44
CA ARG A 141 -4.95 8.71 24.07
C ARG A 141 -3.91 9.16 23.03
N LEU A 142 -3.25 10.29 23.29
CA LEU A 142 -2.13 10.76 22.46
C LEU A 142 -0.98 9.75 22.46
N LYS A 143 -0.64 9.19 23.63
CA LYS A 143 0.37 8.13 23.75
C LYS A 143 -0.02 6.87 22.98
N ASN A 144 -1.25 6.39 23.10
CA ASN A 144 -1.72 5.22 22.37
C ASN A 144 -1.58 5.40 20.85
N LEU A 145 -1.88 6.60 20.35
CA LEU A 145 -1.71 6.93 18.94
C LEU A 145 -0.23 6.95 18.53
N MET A 146 0.65 7.53 19.35
CA MET A 146 2.09 7.53 19.12
C MET A 146 2.67 6.10 19.07
N ASP A 147 2.29 5.26 20.03
CA ASP A 147 2.74 3.88 20.12
C ASP A 147 2.28 3.09 18.88
N ALA A 148 1.01 3.22 18.49
CA ALA A 148 0.48 2.61 17.27
C ALA A 148 1.19 3.11 16.01
N MET A 149 1.42 4.42 15.88
CA MET A 149 2.14 5.01 14.77
C MET A 149 3.58 4.47 14.66
N ASN A 150 4.26 4.24 15.79
CA ASN A 150 5.60 3.65 15.78
C ASN A 150 5.59 2.20 15.27
N GLU A 151 4.57 1.39 15.60
CA GLU A 151 4.42 0.06 15.02
C GLU A 151 4.19 0.10 13.50
N ILE A 152 3.42 1.08 13.00
CA ILE A 152 3.24 1.31 11.56
C ILE A 152 4.55 1.77 10.91
N ARG A 153 5.31 2.64 11.58
CA ARG A 153 6.61 3.12 11.11
C ARG A 153 7.56 1.96 10.89
N GLU A 154 7.63 1.01 11.81
CA GLU A 154 8.48 -0.19 11.66
C GLU A 154 8.12 -1.01 10.42
N LYS A 155 6.84 -1.06 10.03
CA LYS A 155 6.39 -1.69 8.78
C LYS A 155 6.66 -0.84 7.55
N ALA A 156 6.65 0.48 7.68
CA ALA A 156 6.96 1.42 6.62
C ALA A 156 8.47 1.53 6.33
N LEU A 157 9.35 1.15 7.27
CA LEU A 157 10.78 1.15 7.03
C LEU A 157 11.12 0.32 5.79
N VAL A 158 11.85 0.94 4.86
CA VAL A 158 12.25 0.32 3.60
C VAL A 158 13.00 -0.97 3.90
N ASN A 159 12.49 -2.10 3.41
CA ASN A 159 13.26 -3.33 3.44
C ASN A 159 14.53 -3.11 2.60
N THR A 160 15.71 -3.38 3.18
CA THR A 160 16.99 -3.14 2.52
C THR A 160 17.10 -3.88 1.18
N SER A 161 16.36 -4.98 1.01
CA SER A 161 16.24 -5.70 -0.26
C SER A 161 15.53 -4.90 -1.36
N VAL A 162 14.58 -4.04 -1.02
CA VAL A 162 13.91 -3.11 -1.96
C VAL A 162 14.86 -1.97 -2.32
N LEU A 163 15.57 -1.41 -1.34
CA LEU A 163 16.54 -0.32 -1.58
C LEU A 163 17.67 -0.76 -2.52
N ASN A 164 18.19 -1.98 -2.34
CA ASN A 164 19.26 -2.54 -3.16
C ASN A 164 18.83 -2.90 -4.59
N ARG A 165 17.52 -3.02 -4.86
CA ARG A 165 16.99 -3.32 -6.21
C ARG A 165 16.76 -2.07 -7.05
N VAL A 166 16.47 -0.93 -6.43
CA VAL A 166 16.23 0.36 -7.10
C VAL A 166 17.54 1.05 -7.54
N ILE A 167 18.66 0.79 -6.85
CA ILE A 167 19.97 1.42 -7.14
C ILE A 167 20.76 0.63 -8.21
N LYS A 168 20.10 0.08 -9.24
CA LYS A 168 20.78 -0.58 -10.37
C LYS A 168 20.77 0.27 -11.63
#